data_AF-A0A673TVB2-F1
#
_entry.id   AF-A0A673TVB2-F1
#
_cell.length_a   1.000
_cell.length_b   1.000
_cell.length_c   1.000
_cell.angle_alpha   90.00
_cell.angle_beta   90.00
_cell.angle_gamma   90.00
#
_symmetry.space_group_name_H-M   'P 1'
#
loop_
_entity.id
_entity.type
_entity.pdbx_description
1 polymer ?
#
loop_
_entity_poly.entity_id
_entity_poly.type
_entity_poly.pdbx_seq_one_letter_code
_entity_poly.pdbx_strand_id
1 'polypeptide(L)'
;MRSGNESESTDFILLGFFPEFKHITAMVSIILLIYTAALTGNTLLLLLIWLYSHLHTPMYLLLSQLSLMDLTLTSSIIPKMAVNFFSGWRSISFLDCGTQIFFSLTVAIAECILITLMCFDRYVAICDPLRYPAIINSRVCLQMIAMSWVGGALTSLGHTAFTLHFNICSPREIPHFFCEVMAVLRIVCEDISAYEKAVVITSILVLLLPLSLILSSYVLIFLAVLRMNSPESRNKALATCFSHLCVVSLYFGPAVLVYMRPGSFKTPQINQSLFMFNAILTPMLNPLIYSLRNKDVIAAMKSIFITCFKLPKVHMHATQ
;
A
#
# COMPACT_ATOMS: atom_id res chain seq x y z
N MET A 1 -0.85 -15.43 53.41
CA MET A 1 -1.59 -14.44 52.59
C MET A 1 -0.60 -13.58 51.82
N ARG A 2 -0.48 -13.83 50.52
CA ARG A 2 -0.21 -12.84 49.46
C ARG A 2 -0.76 -13.50 48.20
N SER A 3 -2.06 -13.32 47.96
CA SER A 3 -2.67 -13.65 46.68
C SER A 3 -2.19 -12.61 45.67
N GLY A 4 -1.22 -12.96 44.85
CA GLY A 4 -1.00 -12.22 43.61
C GLY A 4 -2.14 -12.60 42.68
N ASN A 5 -3.01 -11.63 42.36
CA ASN A 5 -3.76 -11.67 41.11
C ASN A 5 -2.72 -11.56 39.99
N GLU A 6 -2.17 -12.67 39.53
CA GLU A 6 -1.56 -12.71 38.20
C GLU A 6 -2.72 -12.68 37.21
N SER A 7 -3.14 -11.48 36.81
CA SER A 7 -3.87 -11.36 35.56
C SER A 7 -2.94 -11.90 34.48
N GLU A 8 -3.23 -13.07 33.92
CA GLU A 8 -2.57 -13.54 32.70
C GLU A 8 -2.57 -12.37 31.70
N SER A 9 -1.39 -11.83 31.40
CA SER A 9 -1.30 -10.72 30.45
C SER A 9 -1.81 -11.21 29.11
N THR A 10 -2.90 -10.62 28.61
CA THR A 10 -3.46 -10.95 27.30
C THR A 10 -2.60 -10.49 26.12
N ASP A 11 -1.45 -9.88 26.41
CA ASP A 11 -0.57 -9.26 25.45
C ASP A 11 0.19 -10.30 24.62
N PHE A 12 0.50 -9.93 23.38
CA PHE A 12 1.33 -10.73 22.49
C PHE A 12 2.78 -10.29 22.57
N ILE A 13 3.70 -11.23 22.39
CA ILE A 13 5.14 -10.95 22.26
C ILE A 13 5.53 -11.07 20.79
N LEU A 14 6.00 -9.97 20.20
CA LEU A 14 6.53 -9.92 18.84
C LEU A 14 7.98 -10.40 18.85
N LEU A 15 8.25 -11.56 18.25
CA LEU A 15 9.59 -12.17 18.26
C LEU A 15 10.61 -11.40 17.41
N GLY A 16 10.16 -10.53 16.49
CA GLY A 16 11.02 -9.61 15.75
C GLY A 16 11.71 -10.24 14.53
N PHE A 17 12.91 -9.76 14.21
CA PHE A 17 13.71 -10.26 13.08
C PHE A 17 14.44 -11.56 13.41
N PHE A 18 14.67 -12.40 12.41
CA PHE A 18 15.39 -13.67 12.51
C PHE A 18 16.62 -13.57 13.43
N PRO A 19 16.74 -14.43 14.46
CA PRO A 19 17.88 -14.42 15.39
C PRO A 19 19.22 -14.73 14.70
N GLU A 20 19.19 -15.24 13.46
CA GLU A 20 20.38 -15.62 12.67
C GLU A 20 21.00 -14.45 11.86
N PHE A 21 20.33 -13.31 11.74
CA PHE A 21 20.88 -12.19 10.97
C PHE A 21 21.95 -11.43 11.78
N LYS A 22 23.22 -11.58 11.40
CA LYS A 22 24.36 -10.84 12.00
C LYS A 22 24.27 -9.31 11.86
N HIS A 23 23.39 -8.79 11.00
CA HIS A 23 23.32 -7.36 10.66
C HIS A 23 21.91 -6.76 10.76
N ILE A 24 21.13 -7.14 11.78
CA ILE A 24 19.75 -6.63 11.97
C ILE A 24 19.72 -5.09 12.05
N THR A 25 20.68 -4.47 12.73
CA THR A 25 20.79 -2.99 12.83
C THR A 25 20.91 -2.33 11.45
N ALA A 26 21.71 -2.90 10.54
CA ALA A 26 21.86 -2.37 9.19
C ALA A 26 20.55 -2.45 8.40
N MET A 27 19.82 -3.56 8.54
CA MET A 27 18.54 -3.77 7.87
C MET A 27 17.44 -2.85 8.44
N VAL A 28 17.37 -2.64 9.75
CA VAL A 28 16.45 -1.65 10.37
C VAL A 28 16.78 -0.24 9.88
N SER A 29 18.06 0.13 9.81
CA SER A 29 18.47 1.42 9.24
C SER A 29 18.06 1.59 7.77
N ILE A 30 18.18 0.54 6.95
CA ILE A 30 17.72 0.55 5.55
C ILE A 30 16.19 0.74 5.49
N ILE A 31 15.42 0.04 6.32
CA ILE A 31 13.96 0.18 6.36
C ILE A 31 13.55 1.60 6.77
N LEU A 32 14.24 2.21 7.75
CA LEU A 32 14.00 3.59 8.15
C LEU A 32 14.32 4.58 7.03
N LEU A 33 15.42 4.37 6.30
CA LEU A 33 15.76 5.18 5.14
C LEU A 33 14.68 5.08 4.07
N ILE A 34 14.22 3.87 3.75
CA ILE A 34 13.14 3.65 2.79
C ILE A 34 11.84 4.32 3.26
N TYR A 35 11.50 4.21 4.54
CA TYR A 35 10.34 4.86 5.14
C TYR A 35 10.40 6.39 4.99
N THR A 36 11.52 7.02 5.31
CA THR A 36 11.65 8.48 5.16
C THR A 36 11.54 8.93 3.71
N ALA A 37 12.09 8.15 2.76
CA ALA A 37 11.93 8.41 1.34
C ALA A 37 10.46 8.26 0.88
N ALA A 38 9.77 7.20 1.31
CA ALA A 38 8.36 6.97 1.00
C ALA A 38 7.45 8.06 1.60
N LEU A 39 7.70 8.45 2.86
CA LEU A 39 7.00 9.54 3.55
C LEU A 39 7.16 10.85 2.77
N THR A 40 8.40 11.18 2.39
CA THR A 40 8.71 12.40 1.64
C THR A 40 8.06 12.38 0.26
N GLY A 41 8.18 11.28 -0.48
CA GLY A 41 7.64 11.15 -1.84
C GLY A 41 6.11 11.25 -1.89
N ASN A 42 5.42 10.50 -1.01
CA ASN A 42 3.96 10.51 -0.94
C ASN A 42 3.42 11.87 -0.43
N THR A 43 4.06 12.46 0.58
CA THR A 43 3.66 13.79 1.09
C THR A 43 3.88 14.88 0.05
N LEU A 44 5.01 14.83 -0.68
CA LEU A 44 5.28 15.76 -1.76
C LEU A 44 4.25 15.64 -2.89
N LEU A 45 3.88 14.41 -3.27
CA LEU A 45 2.86 14.19 -4.30
C LEU A 45 1.50 14.77 -3.87
N LEU A 46 1.08 14.53 -2.63
CA LEU A 46 -0.13 15.12 -2.06
C LEU A 46 -0.09 16.65 -2.07
N LEU A 47 1.03 17.23 -1.64
CA LEU A 47 1.23 18.68 -1.64
C LEU A 47 1.17 19.26 -3.06
N LEU A 48 1.78 18.61 -4.03
CA LEU A 48 1.76 19.04 -5.43
C LEU A 48 0.33 19.02 -5.99
N ILE A 49 -0.42 17.95 -5.76
CA ILE A 49 -1.81 17.85 -6.20
C ILE A 49 -2.64 18.96 -5.54
N TRP A 50 -2.44 19.22 -4.26
CA TRP A 50 -3.16 20.27 -3.52
C TRP A 50 -2.85 21.70 -4.00
N LEU A 51 -1.58 21.98 -4.31
CA LEU A 51 -1.15 23.33 -4.73
C LEU A 51 -1.50 23.68 -6.18
N TYR A 52 -1.58 22.68 -7.06
CA TYR A 52 -1.71 22.90 -8.50
C TYR A 52 -3.04 22.41 -9.04
N SER A 53 -3.96 23.34 -9.29
CA SER A 53 -5.30 23.04 -9.82
C SER A 53 -5.30 22.30 -11.17
N HIS A 54 -4.27 22.46 -12.00
CA HIS A 54 -4.13 21.72 -13.27
C HIS A 54 -3.88 20.22 -13.06
N LEU A 55 -3.46 19.80 -11.85
CA LEU A 55 -3.31 18.40 -11.47
C LEU A 55 -4.62 17.82 -10.91
N HIS A 56 -5.72 18.56 -10.81
CA HIS A 56 -7.01 18.04 -10.33
C HIS A 56 -7.74 17.20 -11.39
N THR A 57 -7.04 16.24 -12.00
CA THR A 57 -7.63 15.26 -12.92
C THR A 57 -8.02 13.99 -12.16
N PRO A 58 -8.95 13.17 -12.68
CA PRO A 58 -9.38 11.94 -12.03
C PRO A 58 -8.22 11.01 -11.62
N MET A 59 -7.25 10.81 -12.51
CA MET A 59 -6.08 9.97 -12.23
C MET A 59 -5.24 10.49 -11.04
N TYR A 60 -5.02 11.81 -10.94
CA TYR A 60 -4.27 12.38 -9.81
C TYR A 60 -5.06 12.33 -8.50
N LEU A 61 -6.38 12.48 -8.54
CA LEU A 61 -7.21 12.25 -7.35
C LEU A 61 -7.08 10.80 -6.86
N LEU A 62 -7.08 9.82 -7.77
CA LEU A 62 -6.83 8.42 -7.41
C LEU A 62 -5.39 8.22 -6.88
N LEU A 63 -4.38 8.88 -7.48
CA LEU A 63 -3.00 8.85 -6.97
C LEU A 63 -2.88 9.45 -5.56
N SER A 64 -3.65 10.49 -5.24
CA SER A 64 -3.66 11.05 -3.88
C SER A 64 -4.14 10.03 -2.85
N GLN A 65 -5.13 9.21 -3.20
CA GLN A 65 -5.63 8.16 -2.31
C GLN A 65 -4.64 7.02 -2.17
N LEU A 66 -3.96 6.65 -3.27
CA LEU A 66 -2.86 5.68 -3.23
C LEU A 66 -1.74 6.16 -2.29
N SER A 67 -1.37 7.44 -2.37
CA SER A 67 -0.38 8.01 -1.46
C SER A 67 -0.85 8.04 0.00
N LEU A 68 -2.12 8.32 0.26
CA LEU A 68 -2.68 8.27 1.62
C LEU A 68 -2.66 6.84 2.19
N MET A 69 -2.98 5.85 1.36
CA MET A 69 -2.89 4.43 1.67
C MET A 69 -1.45 4.04 2.02
N ASP A 70 -0.49 4.36 1.15
CA ASP A 70 0.95 4.11 1.36
C ASP A 70 1.47 4.71 2.67
N LEU A 71 1.09 5.96 2.97
CA LEU A 71 1.45 6.64 4.22
C LEU A 71 0.84 5.96 5.44
N THR A 72 -0.43 5.56 5.36
CA THR A 72 -1.14 4.90 6.46
C THR A 72 -0.52 3.54 6.78
N LEU A 73 -0.24 2.73 5.75
CA LEU A 73 0.37 1.42 5.91
C LEU A 73 1.76 1.52 6.54
N THR A 74 2.64 2.32 5.93
CA THR A 74 4.02 2.46 6.38
C THR A 74 4.12 3.07 7.78
N SER A 75 3.29 4.07 8.10
CA SER A 75 3.28 4.70 9.43
C SER A 75 2.69 3.81 10.52
N SER A 76 1.84 2.84 10.18
CA SER A 76 1.28 1.88 11.15
C SER A 76 2.24 0.74 11.51
N ILE A 77 3.20 0.43 10.62
CA ILE A 77 4.12 -0.71 10.76
C ILE A 77 5.52 -0.27 11.19
N ILE A 78 6.12 0.69 10.47
CA ILE A 78 7.55 0.98 10.58
C ILE A 78 7.95 1.67 11.90
N PRO A 79 7.23 2.70 12.40
CA PRO A 79 7.59 3.34 13.67
C PRO A 79 7.53 2.36 14.84
N LYS A 80 6.50 1.51 14.89
CA LYS A 80 6.34 0.51 15.96
C LYS A 80 7.44 -0.55 15.89
N MET A 81 7.78 -1.02 14.68
CA MET A 81 8.91 -1.92 14.47
C MET A 81 10.22 -1.30 14.97
N ALA A 82 10.47 -0.01 14.68
CA ALA A 82 11.68 0.69 15.12
C ALA A 82 11.73 0.85 16.64
N VAL A 83 10.64 1.27 17.28
CA VAL A 83 10.55 1.38 18.74
C VAL A 83 10.80 0.03 19.39
N ASN A 84 10.16 -1.04 18.92
CA ASN A 84 10.35 -2.39 19.47
C ASN A 84 11.81 -2.86 19.35
N PHE A 85 12.48 -2.50 18.25
CA PHE A 85 13.89 -2.82 18.04
C PHE A 85 14.82 -2.05 18.98
N PHE A 86 14.67 -0.72 19.09
CA PHE A 86 15.58 0.12 19.88
C PHE A 86 15.33 0.08 21.39
N SER A 87 14.07 -0.08 21.81
CA SER A 87 13.71 -0.14 23.24
C SER A 87 13.81 -1.54 23.84
N GLY A 88 13.88 -2.58 23.00
CA GLY A 88 13.81 -3.98 23.42
C GLY A 88 12.43 -4.40 23.93
N TRP A 89 11.43 -3.51 23.93
CA TRP A 89 10.05 -3.84 24.33
C TRP A 89 9.33 -4.55 23.18
N ARG A 90 8.90 -5.78 23.44
CA ARG A 90 8.32 -6.67 22.42
C ARG A 90 6.83 -6.93 22.60
N SER A 91 6.20 -6.35 23.62
CA SER A 91 4.79 -6.57 23.93
C SER A 91 3.87 -5.67 23.10
N ILE A 92 2.80 -6.26 22.56
CA ILE A 92 1.69 -5.54 21.93
C ILE A 92 0.38 -6.01 22.55
N SER A 93 -0.49 -5.06 22.91
CA SER A 93 -1.80 -5.41 23.45
C SER A 93 -2.67 -6.09 22.39
N PHE A 94 -3.64 -6.90 22.83
CA PHE A 94 -4.58 -7.56 21.92
C PHE A 94 -5.35 -6.56 21.05
N LEU A 95 -5.78 -5.44 21.63
CA LEU A 95 -6.50 -4.38 20.92
C LEU A 95 -5.60 -3.66 19.90
N ASP A 96 -4.34 -3.37 20.26
CA ASP A 96 -3.38 -2.78 19.34
C ASP A 96 -3.05 -3.73 18.17
N CYS A 97 -3.01 -5.03 18.44
CA CYS A 97 -2.80 -6.05 17.42
C CYS A 97 -3.98 -6.10 16.45
N GLY A 98 -5.22 -6.14 16.97
CA GLY A 98 -6.44 -6.13 16.17
C GLY A 98 -6.60 -4.86 15.33
N THR A 99 -6.29 -3.70 15.89
CA THR A 99 -6.34 -2.42 15.15
C THR A 99 -5.28 -2.37 14.05
N GLN A 100 -4.04 -2.81 14.32
CA GLN A 100 -2.98 -2.89 13.31
C GLN A 100 -3.38 -3.82 12.15
N ILE A 101 -3.97 -4.97 12.44
CA ILE A 101 -4.50 -5.90 11.44
C ILE A 101 -5.58 -5.24 10.60
N PHE A 102 -6.59 -4.62 11.24
CA PHE A 102 -7.71 -4.00 10.55
C PHE A 102 -7.25 -2.92 9.55
N PHE A 103 -6.40 -1.99 9.99
CA PHE A 103 -5.91 -0.92 9.13
C PHE A 103 -5.01 -1.44 8.01
N SER A 104 -4.10 -2.38 8.31
CA SER A 104 -3.18 -2.94 7.32
C SER A 104 -3.93 -3.68 6.21
N LEU A 105 -4.91 -4.52 6.58
CA LEU A 105 -5.78 -5.20 5.61
C LEU A 105 -6.63 -4.21 4.83
N THR A 106 -7.20 -3.21 5.50
CA THR A 106 -8.08 -2.22 4.85
C THR A 106 -7.33 -1.52 3.74
N VAL A 107 -6.12 -1.06 4.04
CA VAL A 107 -5.26 -0.41 3.06
C VAL A 107 -4.88 -1.35 1.93
N ALA A 108 -4.44 -2.57 2.21
CA ALA A 108 -4.05 -3.52 1.17
C ALA A 108 -5.22 -3.87 0.22
N ILE A 109 -6.40 -4.14 0.76
CA ILE A 109 -7.57 -4.46 -0.06
C ILE A 109 -8.03 -3.22 -0.84
N ALA A 110 -8.07 -2.06 -0.20
CA ALA A 110 -8.45 -0.81 -0.85
C ALA A 110 -7.48 -0.41 -1.96
N GLU A 111 -6.18 -0.56 -1.75
CA GLU A 111 -5.14 -0.30 -2.75
C GLU A 111 -5.32 -1.19 -3.98
N CYS A 112 -5.62 -2.47 -3.77
CA CYS A 112 -5.89 -3.40 -4.87
C CYS A 112 -7.08 -2.95 -5.72
N ILE A 113 -8.20 -2.62 -5.08
CA ILE A 113 -9.41 -2.12 -5.75
C ILE A 113 -9.09 -0.81 -6.48
N LEU A 114 -8.37 0.10 -5.82
CA LEU A 114 -7.99 1.40 -6.38
C LEU A 114 -7.11 1.26 -7.63
N ILE A 115 -6.11 0.37 -7.60
CA ILE A 115 -5.24 0.10 -8.76
C ILE A 115 -6.04 -0.44 -9.95
N THR A 116 -7.02 -1.31 -9.71
CA THR A 116 -7.94 -1.78 -10.77
C THR A 116 -8.79 -0.65 -11.32
N LEU A 117 -9.31 0.22 -10.45
CA LEU A 117 -10.10 1.38 -10.86
C LEU A 117 -9.27 2.41 -11.63
N MET A 118 -7.99 2.59 -11.29
CA MET A 118 -7.03 3.37 -12.09
C MET A 118 -6.80 2.74 -13.47
N CYS A 119 -6.78 1.41 -13.57
CA CYS A 119 -6.72 0.73 -14.87
C CYS A 119 -7.98 1.01 -15.70
N PHE A 120 -9.15 1.01 -15.07
CA PHE A 120 -10.41 1.35 -15.72
C PHE A 120 -10.42 2.80 -16.24
N ASP A 121 -9.98 3.78 -15.44
CA ASP A 121 -9.81 5.17 -15.89
C ASP A 121 -8.95 5.25 -17.17
N ARG A 122 -7.79 4.58 -17.16
CA ARG A 122 -6.87 4.54 -18.31
C ARG A 122 -7.46 3.85 -19.52
N TYR A 123 -8.19 2.76 -19.31
CA TYR A 123 -8.88 2.04 -20.37
C TYR A 123 -9.87 2.97 -21.08
N VAL A 124 -10.73 3.66 -20.33
CA VAL A 124 -11.71 4.59 -20.92
C VAL A 124 -11.00 5.76 -21.62
N ALA A 125 -9.95 6.31 -21.01
CA ALA A 125 -9.20 7.44 -21.57
C ALA A 125 -8.56 7.14 -22.93
N ILE A 126 -8.10 5.90 -23.14
CA ILE A 126 -7.38 5.48 -24.36
C ILE A 126 -8.32 4.84 -25.39
N CYS A 127 -9.20 3.95 -24.95
CA CYS A 127 -10.07 3.18 -25.84
C CYS A 127 -11.33 3.95 -26.26
N ASP A 128 -11.81 4.90 -25.44
CA ASP A 128 -13.02 5.67 -25.72
C ASP A 128 -12.85 7.18 -25.37
N PRO A 129 -11.88 7.87 -26.01
CA PRO A 129 -11.48 9.23 -25.63
C PRO A 129 -12.62 10.26 -25.77
N LEU A 130 -13.56 10.05 -26.70
CA LEU A 130 -14.70 10.96 -26.91
C LEU A 130 -15.74 10.86 -25.78
N ARG A 131 -15.89 9.68 -25.18
CA ARG A 131 -16.84 9.44 -24.08
C ARG A 131 -16.19 9.55 -22.71
N TYR A 132 -14.87 9.64 -22.63
CA TYR A 132 -14.13 9.81 -21.37
C TYR A 132 -14.72 10.87 -20.43
N PRO A 133 -14.95 12.14 -20.83
CA PRO A 133 -15.46 13.15 -19.90
C PRO A 133 -16.90 12.89 -19.43
N ALA A 134 -17.68 12.12 -20.20
CA ALA A 134 -19.04 11.72 -19.81
C ALA A 134 -19.01 10.53 -18.84
N ILE A 135 -18.09 9.58 -19.05
CA ILE A 135 -17.96 8.36 -18.24
C ILE A 135 -17.20 8.64 -16.94
N ILE A 136 -16.03 9.27 -17.03
CA ILE A 136 -15.17 9.62 -15.89
C ILE A 136 -15.32 11.11 -15.62
N ASN A 137 -16.19 11.41 -14.67
CA ASN A 137 -16.36 12.75 -14.09
C ASN A 137 -16.03 12.73 -12.59
N SER A 138 -16.03 13.89 -11.94
CA SER A 138 -15.69 14.02 -10.52
C SER A 138 -16.55 13.15 -9.59
N ARG A 139 -17.83 12.93 -9.92
CA ARG A 139 -18.72 12.08 -9.13
C ARG A 139 -18.31 10.61 -9.23
N VAL A 140 -18.00 10.14 -10.44
CA VAL A 140 -17.52 8.77 -10.65
C VAL A 140 -16.17 8.55 -9.99
N CYS A 141 -15.26 9.52 -10.07
CA CYS A 141 -13.98 9.47 -9.35
C CYS A 141 -14.20 9.34 -7.82
N LEU A 142 -15.11 10.14 -7.23
CA LEU A 142 -15.44 10.03 -5.81
C LEU A 142 -16.06 8.67 -5.45
N GLN A 143 -16.91 8.12 -6.32
CA GLN A 143 -17.45 6.77 -6.15
C GLN A 143 -16.36 5.71 -6.20
N MET A 144 -15.39 5.83 -7.10
CA MET A 144 -14.25 4.91 -7.19
C MET A 144 -13.44 4.91 -5.89
N ILE A 145 -13.17 6.10 -5.34
CA ILE A 145 -12.49 6.27 -4.05
C ILE A 145 -13.31 5.69 -2.90
N ALA A 146 -14.61 5.96 -2.85
CA ALA A 146 -15.48 5.44 -1.80
C ALA A 146 -15.56 3.91 -1.87
N MET A 147 -15.70 3.33 -3.06
CA MET A 147 -15.73 1.88 -3.26
C MET A 147 -14.44 1.20 -2.82
N SER A 148 -13.27 1.78 -3.08
CA SER A 148 -12.00 1.20 -2.64
C SER A 148 -11.90 1.19 -1.12
N TRP A 149 -12.12 2.33 -0.45
CA TRP A 149 -12.04 2.42 1.00
C TRP A 149 -13.10 1.58 1.72
N VAL A 150 -14.37 1.66 1.30
CA VAL A 150 -15.46 0.92 1.92
C VAL A 150 -15.32 -0.58 1.67
N GLY A 151 -14.97 -0.98 0.45
CA GLY A 151 -14.72 -2.38 0.12
C GLY A 151 -13.57 -2.97 0.93
N GLY A 152 -12.48 -2.22 1.05
CA GLY A 152 -11.34 -2.58 1.91
C GLY A 152 -11.72 -2.72 3.37
N ALA A 153 -12.43 -1.72 3.92
CA ALA A 153 -12.81 -1.70 5.33
C ALA A 153 -13.79 -2.82 5.68
N LEU A 154 -14.81 -3.08 4.85
CA LEU A 154 -15.82 -4.11 5.11
C LEU A 154 -15.20 -5.52 5.08
N THR A 155 -14.36 -5.79 4.09
CA THR A 155 -13.67 -7.08 3.96
C THR A 155 -12.70 -7.28 5.13
N SER A 156 -11.98 -6.24 5.51
CA SER A 156 -11.01 -6.28 6.62
C SER A 156 -11.68 -6.41 7.98
N LEU A 157 -12.85 -5.78 8.18
CA LEU A 157 -13.64 -5.95 9.39
C LEU A 157 -14.03 -7.41 9.58
N GLY A 158 -14.48 -8.09 8.52
CA GLY A 158 -14.77 -9.52 8.54
C GLY A 158 -13.54 -10.33 8.97
N HIS A 159 -12.43 -10.19 8.25
CA HIS A 159 -11.19 -10.91 8.58
C HIS A 159 -10.69 -10.63 10.01
N THR A 160 -10.73 -9.39 10.45
CA THR A 160 -10.29 -9.00 11.80
C THR A 160 -11.20 -9.58 12.87
N ALA A 161 -12.52 -9.46 12.69
CA ALA A 161 -13.50 -9.99 13.65
C ALA A 161 -13.38 -11.51 13.81
N PHE A 162 -13.24 -12.25 12.70
CA PHE A 162 -12.99 -13.69 12.75
C PHE A 162 -11.66 -14.02 13.43
N THR A 163 -10.58 -13.30 13.07
CA THR A 163 -9.25 -13.52 13.65
C THR A 163 -9.23 -13.30 15.17
N LEU A 164 -9.90 -12.25 15.64
CA LEU A 164 -9.99 -11.92 17.08
C LEU A 164 -10.99 -12.79 17.85
N HIS A 165 -11.88 -13.51 17.15
CA HIS A 165 -12.81 -14.43 17.80
C HIS A 165 -12.16 -15.77 18.17
N PHE A 166 -11.12 -16.17 17.45
CA PHE A 166 -10.43 -17.44 17.71
C PHE A 166 -9.73 -17.47 19.08
N ASN A 167 -9.76 -18.64 19.71
CA ASN A 167 -9.00 -18.89 20.93
C ASN A 167 -7.50 -19.05 20.62
N ILE A 168 -6.71 -18.13 21.15
CA ILE A 168 -5.25 -18.09 20.99
C ILE A 168 -4.57 -18.96 22.06
N CYS A 169 -3.69 -19.87 21.63
CA CYS A 169 -2.88 -20.72 22.49
C CYS A 169 -1.82 -19.94 23.28
N SER A 170 -1.42 -20.48 24.42
CA SER A 170 -0.19 -20.08 25.11
C SER A 170 0.98 -20.95 24.62
N PRO A 171 2.16 -20.39 24.30
CA PRO A 171 2.57 -18.99 24.46
C PRO A 171 2.08 -18.07 23.32
N ARG A 172 1.71 -16.82 23.67
CA ARG A 172 1.20 -15.78 22.73
C ARG A 172 2.31 -15.08 21.94
N GLU A 173 3.19 -15.86 21.33
CA GLU A 173 4.35 -15.37 20.59
C GLU A 173 4.06 -15.28 19.09
N ILE A 174 4.12 -14.06 18.54
CA ILE A 174 3.92 -13.82 17.12
C ILE A 174 5.32 -13.83 16.45
N PRO A 175 5.58 -14.72 15.48
CA PRO A 175 6.90 -14.85 14.84
C PRO A 175 7.23 -13.72 13.84
N HIS A 176 6.58 -12.56 13.97
CA HIS A 176 6.71 -11.40 13.09
C HIS A 176 6.96 -10.13 13.92
N PHE A 177 7.43 -9.07 13.25
CA PHE A 177 7.68 -7.76 13.87
C PHE A 177 6.44 -6.86 13.95
N PHE A 178 5.31 -7.32 13.39
CA PHE A 178 4.01 -6.65 13.44
C PHE A 178 2.89 -7.70 13.50
N CYS A 179 1.70 -7.28 13.91
CA CYS A 179 0.53 -8.14 13.91
C CYS A 179 -0.02 -8.31 12.51
N GLU A 180 0.13 -9.53 11.99
CA GLU A 180 -0.37 -9.96 10.69
C GLU A 180 -1.36 -11.11 10.87
N VAL A 181 -2.42 -11.15 10.07
CA VAL A 181 -3.47 -12.19 10.16
C VAL A 181 -2.90 -13.59 10.10
N MET A 182 -2.01 -13.88 9.15
CA MET A 182 -1.45 -15.23 9.00
C MET A 182 -0.51 -15.59 10.16
N ALA A 183 0.11 -14.59 10.79
CA ALA A 183 0.95 -14.80 11.96
C ALA A 183 0.13 -15.11 13.22
N VAL A 184 -1.02 -14.44 13.40
CA VAL A 184 -1.93 -14.70 14.52
C VAL A 184 -2.62 -16.06 14.39
N LEU A 185 -3.02 -16.47 13.18
CA LEU A 185 -3.70 -17.75 12.97
C LEU A 185 -2.81 -18.97 13.25
N ARG A 186 -1.48 -18.83 13.20
CA ARG A 186 -0.55 -19.93 13.52
C ARG A 186 -0.52 -20.31 14.99
N ILE A 187 -1.00 -19.43 15.87
CA ILE A 187 -1.02 -19.64 17.32
C ILE A 187 -2.44 -19.89 17.85
N VAL A 188 -3.41 -20.16 16.96
CA VAL A 188 -4.79 -20.49 17.33
C VAL A 188 -4.90 -21.98 17.70
N CYS A 189 -5.68 -22.28 18.74
CA CYS A 189 -5.89 -23.64 19.27
C CYS A 189 -7.02 -24.41 18.57
N GLU A 190 -7.78 -23.74 17.71
CA GLU A 190 -8.96 -24.25 17.04
C GLU A 190 -8.69 -24.61 15.58
N ASP A 191 -9.57 -25.42 14.98
CA ASP A 191 -9.48 -25.74 13.56
C ASP A 191 -9.77 -24.49 12.70
N ILE A 192 -8.73 -24.00 12.03
CA ILE A 192 -8.81 -22.84 11.14
C ILE A 192 -9.21 -23.19 9.70
N SER A 193 -9.50 -24.47 9.38
CA SER A 193 -9.78 -24.93 8.02
C SER A 193 -10.89 -24.16 7.30
N ALA A 194 -11.94 -23.76 8.02
CA ALA A 194 -13.02 -22.95 7.46
C ALA A 194 -12.55 -21.53 7.10
N TYR A 195 -11.71 -20.94 7.96
CA TYR A 195 -11.13 -19.62 7.73
C TYR A 195 -10.13 -19.64 6.57
N GLU A 196 -9.30 -20.68 6.47
CA GLU A 196 -8.38 -20.84 5.34
C GLU A 196 -9.12 -20.88 4.00
N LYS A 197 -10.26 -21.60 3.93
CA LYS A 197 -11.13 -21.59 2.74
C LYS A 197 -11.67 -20.20 2.45
N ALA A 198 -12.12 -19.47 3.48
CA ALA A 198 -12.59 -18.08 3.31
C ALA A 198 -11.48 -17.17 2.79
N VAL A 199 -10.26 -17.29 3.30
CA VAL A 199 -9.08 -16.54 2.82
C VAL A 199 -8.78 -16.87 1.36
N VAL A 200 -8.87 -18.13 0.95
CA VAL A 200 -8.68 -18.52 -0.48
C VAL A 200 -9.74 -17.87 -1.35
N ILE A 201 -11.02 -17.91 -0.95
CA ILE A 201 -12.11 -17.28 -1.69
C ILE A 201 -11.89 -15.76 -1.78
N THR A 202 -11.60 -15.10 -0.66
CA THR A 202 -11.30 -13.66 -0.65
C THR A 202 -10.08 -13.35 -1.50
N SER A 203 -9.03 -14.17 -1.49
CA SER A 203 -7.84 -13.97 -2.33
C SER A 203 -8.18 -14.08 -3.82
N ILE A 204 -9.07 -14.99 -4.23
CA ILE A 204 -9.53 -15.05 -5.62
C ILE A 204 -10.27 -13.76 -6.00
N LEU A 205 -11.18 -13.30 -5.14
CA LEU A 205 -12.02 -12.12 -5.39
C LEU A 205 -11.24 -10.81 -5.36
N VAL A 206 -10.28 -10.68 -4.44
CA VAL A 206 -9.55 -9.44 -4.17
C VAL A 206 -8.20 -9.41 -4.88
N LEU A 207 -7.62 -10.54 -5.29
CA LEU A 207 -6.31 -10.54 -5.97
C LEU A 207 -6.45 -10.97 -7.44
N LEU A 208 -6.99 -12.16 -7.69
CA LEU A 208 -6.98 -12.74 -9.03
C LEU A 208 -7.95 -12.04 -9.96
N LEU A 209 -9.18 -11.79 -9.52
CA LEU A 209 -10.19 -11.10 -10.32
C LEU A 209 -9.71 -9.69 -10.71
N PRO A 210 -9.26 -8.83 -9.77
CA PRO A 210 -8.59 -7.56 -10.07
C PRO A 210 -7.43 -7.67 -11.06
N LEU A 211 -6.53 -8.64 -10.86
CA LEU A 211 -5.39 -8.86 -11.76
C LEU A 211 -5.84 -9.24 -13.17
N SER A 212 -6.82 -10.14 -13.30
CA SER A 212 -7.38 -10.54 -14.59
C SER A 212 -8.02 -9.36 -15.31
N LEU A 213 -8.82 -8.54 -14.60
CA LEU A 213 -9.42 -7.33 -15.17
C LEU A 213 -8.37 -6.34 -15.66
N ILE A 214 -7.30 -6.13 -14.89
CA ILE A 214 -6.18 -5.26 -15.28
C ILE A 214 -5.51 -5.79 -16.55
N LEU A 215 -5.12 -7.07 -16.57
CA LEU A 215 -4.43 -7.67 -17.71
C LEU A 215 -5.29 -7.62 -18.98
N SER A 216 -6.57 -8.01 -18.88
CA SER A 216 -7.50 -7.93 -20.01
C SER A 216 -7.68 -6.50 -20.52
N SER A 217 -7.80 -5.52 -19.62
CA SER A 217 -7.89 -4.11 -19.99
C SER A 217 -6.63 -3.63 -20.70
N TYR A 218 -5.45 -4.04 -20.24
CA TYR A 218 -4.18 -3.68 -20.86
C TYR A 218 -3.94 -4.32 -22.22
N VAL A 219 -4.46 -5.52 -22.47
CA VAL A 219 -4.49 -6.11 -23.81
C VAL A 219 -5.29 -5.21 -24.76
N LEU A 220 -6.49 -4.77 -24.34
CA LEU A 220 -7.33 -3.88 -25.15
C LEU A 220 -6.68 -2.50 -25.35
N ILE A 221 -6.09 -1.92 -24.30
CA ILE A 221 -5.34 -0.66 -24.38
C ILE A 221 -4.19 -0.80 -25.38
N PHE A 222 -3.41 -1.87 -25.31
CA PHE A 222 -2.29 -2.10 -26.22
C PHE A 222 -2.77 -2.20 -27.68
N LEU A 223 -3.86 -2.91 -27.93
CA LEU A 223 -4.48 -2.98 -29.25
C LEU A 223 -4.95 -1.61 -29.75
N ALA A 224 -5.55 -0.79 -28.89
CA ALA A 224 -5.95 0.57 -29.24
C ALA A 224 -4.74 1.47 -29.56
N VAL A 225 -3.67 1.36 -28.77
CA VAL A 225 -2.42 2.12 -28.95
C VAL A 225 -1.73 1.75 -30.27
N LEU A 226 -1.75 0.48 -30.67
CA LEU A 226 -1.22 0.04 -31.97
C LEU A 226 -1.98 0.64 -33.16
N ARG A 227 -3.26 0.98 -32.99
CA ARG A 227 -4.10 1.61 -34.02
C ARG A 227 -3.94 3.13 -34.10
N MET A 228 -3.17 3.75 -33.21
CA MET A 228 -2.95 5.19 -33.24
C MET A 228 -2.06 5.61 -34.42
N ASN A 229 -2.51 6.60 -35.18
CA ASN A 229 -1.79 7.09 -36.37
C ASN A 229 -0.57 7.95 -36.05
N SER A 230 -0.53 8.59 -34.86
CA SER A 230 0.58 9.47 -34.46
C SER A 230 1.59 8.74 -33.58
N PRO A 231 2.89 8.72 -33.95
CA PRO A 231 3.94 8.12 -33.12
C PRO A 231 4.11 8.85 -31.78
N GLU A 232 3.82 10.15 -31.72
CA GLU A 232 3.88 10.95 -30.49
C GLU A 232 2.79 10.54 -29.51
N SER A 233 1.55 10.41 -30.00
CA SER A 233 0.40 9.93 -29.21
C SER A 233 0.66 8.52 -28.68
N ARG A 234 1.19 7.63 -29.54
CA ARG A 234 1.56 6.27 -29.18
C ARG A 234 2.61 6.23 -28.08
N ASN A 235 3.70 6.99 -28.21
CA ASN A 235 4.76 7.05 -27.21
C ASN A 235 4.26 7.60 -25.87
N LYS A 236 3.39 8.62 -25.90
CA LYS A 236 2.75 9.17 -24.69
C LYS A 236 1.88 8.11 -23.99
N ALA A 237 1.04 7.40 -24.76
CA ALA A 237 0.18 6.35 -24.22
C ALA A 237 0.99 5.21 -23.60
N LEU A 238 2.01 4.70 -24.31
CA LEU A 238 2.89 3.64 -23.82
C LEU A 238 3.65 4.04 -22.56
N ALA A 239 4.21 5.25 -22.52
CA ALA A 239 4.93 5.75 -21.34
C ALA A 239 4.01 5.80 -20.10
N THR A 240 2.76 6.24 -20.29
CA THR A 240 1.78 6.33 -19.21
C THR A 240 1.26 4.95 -18.79
N CYS A 241 1.13 4.01 -19.73
CA CYS A 241 0.73 2.63 -19.47
C CYS A 241 1.80 1.85 -18.71
N PHE A 242 3.06 2.02 -19.11
CA PHE A 242 4.20 1.35 -18.50
C PHE A 242 4.32 1.68 -17.01
N SER A 243 4.11 2.92 -16.60
CA SER A 243 4.20 3.30 -15.18
C SER A 243 3.17 2.58 -14.31
N HIS A 244 1.91 2.50 -14.76
CA HIS A 244 0.88 1.77 -14.01
C HIS A 244 1.10 0.25 -14.06
N LEU A 245 1.56 -0.33 -15.19
CA LEU A 245 1.96 -1.74 -15.24
C LEU A 245 3.14 -2.07 -14.31
N CYS A 246 4.09 -1.15 -14.11
CA CYS A 246 5.15 -1.32 -13.10
C CYS A 246 4.56 -1.39 -11.70
N VAL A 247 3.64 -0.48 -11.35
CA VAL A 247 2.96 -0.47 -10.04
C VAL A 247 2.13 -1.74 -9.83
N VAL A 248 1.37 -2.16 -10.84
CA VAL A 248 0.64 -3.44 -10.83
C VAL A 248 1.59 -4.61 -10.59
N SER A 249 2.73 -4.64 -11.28
CA SER A 249 3.70 -5.74 -11.16
C SER A 249 4.33 -5.79 -9.75
N LEU A 250 4.66 -4.63 -9.19
CA LEU A 250 5.23 -4.51 -7.85
C LEU A 250 4.22 -4.85 -6.75
N TYR A 251 2.94 -4.52 -6.95
CA TYR A 251 1.88 -4.80 -5.98
C TYR A 251 1.41 -6.25 -6.04
N PHE A 252 0.97 -6.71 -7.22
CA PHE A 252 0.36 -8.03 -7.39
C PHE A 252 1.39 -9.15 -7.45
N GLY A 253 2.59 -8.91 -7.97
CA GLY A 253 3.62 -9.95 -8.14
C GLY A 253 3.97 -10.67 -6.82
N PRO A 254 4.43 -9.94 -5.78
CA PRO A 254 4.73 -10.55 -4.49
C PRO A 254 3.47 -11.08 -3.80
N ALA A 255 2.33 -10.41 -3.93
CA ALA A 255 1.07 -10.87 -3.33
C ALA A 255 0.63 -12.24 -3.88
N VAL A 256 0.73 -12.48 -5.18
CA VAL A 256 0.45 -13.78 -5.80
C VAL A 256 1.41 -14.84 -5.26
N LEU A 257 2.70 -14.52 -5.11
CA LEU A 257 3.69 -15.45 -4.56
C LEU A 257 3.44 -15.83 -3.10
N VAL A 258 2.88 -14.91 -2.30
CA VAL A 258 2.54 -15.16 -0.89
C VAL A 258 1.26 -15.99 -0.75
N TYR A 259 0.19 -15.58 -1.43
CA TYR A 259 -1.14 -16.13 -1.21
C TYR A 259 -1.45 -17.37 -2.06
N MET A 260 -0.89 -17.48 -3.27
CA MET A 260 -1.23 -18.55 -4.22
C MET A 260 -0.23 -19.72 -4.23
N ARG A 261 0.87 -19.62 -3.47
CA ARG A 261 1.89 -20.68 -3.42
C ARG A 261 1.39 -21.89 -2.60
N PRO A 262 1.58 -23.14 -3.08
CA PRO A 262 1.23 -24.34 -2.31
C PRO A 262 1.97 -24.39 -0.97
N GLY A 263 1.30 -24.90 0.07
CA GLY A 263 1.84 -24.95 1.45
C GLY A 263 3.23 -25.61 1.56
N SER A 264 3.54 -26.56 0.68
CA SER A 264 4.84 -27.25 0.61
C SER A 264 6.03 -26.34 0.26
N PHE A 265 5.79 -25.18 -0.35
CA PHE A 265 6.84 -24.21 -0.74
C PHE A 265 6.82 -22.94 0.13
N LYS A 266 5.98 -22.88 1.17
CA LYS A 266 5.89 -21.77 2.12
C LYS A 266 6.93 -21.95 3.23
N THR A 267 8.09 -21.32 3.10
CA THR A 267 9.03 -21.18 4.23
C THR A 267 8.78 -19.86 4.97
N PRO A 268 8.89 -19.82 6.31
CA PRO A 268 8.73 -18.59 7.10
C PRO A 268 9.62 -17.43 6.60
N GLN A 269 10.84 -17.73 6.19
CA GLN A 269 11.85 -16.80 5.66
C GLN A 269 11.39 -16.10 4.38
N ILE A 270 10.87 -16.86 3.42
CA ILE A 270 10.43 -16.31 2.13
C ILE A 270 9.14 -15.50 2.31
N ASN A 271 8.21 -15.95 3.14
CA ASN A 271 6.98 -15.20 3.43
C ASN A 271 7.30 -13.84 4.06
N GLN A 272 8.14 -13.82 5.10
CA GLN A 272 8.51 -12.57 5.77
C GLN A 272 9.27 -11.61 4.83
N SER A 273 10.13 -12.12 3.93
CA SER A 273 10.79 -11.32 2.91
C SER A 273 9.83 -10.72 1.88
N LEU A 274 8.84 -11.51 1.41
CA LEU A 274 7.81 -11.03 0.48
C LEU A 274 6.84 -10.05 1.15
N PHE A 275 6.51 -10.25 2.42
CA PHE A 275 5.72 -9.30 3.22
C PHE A 275 6.48 -7.99 3.42
N MET A 276 7.78 -8.03 3.73
CA MET A 276 8.61 -6.83 3.78
C MET A 276 8.65 -6.13 2.41
N PHE A 277 8.77 -6.88 1.32
CA PHE A 277 8.78 -6.30 -0.02
C PHE A 277 7.46 -5.56 -0.32
N ASN A 278 6.31 -6.18 -0.04
CA ASN A 278 5.00 -5.54 -0.24
C ASN A 278 4.73 -4.38 0.72
N ALA A 279 5.01 -4.54 2.01
CA ALA A 279 4.69 -3.54 3.03
C ALA A 279 5.66 -2.34 3.03
N ILE A 280 6.84 -2.48 2.43
CA ILE A 280 7.91 -1.47 2.51
C ILE A 280 8.34 -0.97 1.12
N LEU A 281 8.56 -1.87 0.16
CA LEU A 281 9.13 -1.47 -1.13
C LEU A 281 8.08 -0.94 -2.11
N THR A 282 6.88 -1.52 -2.13
CA THR A 282 5.80 -1.06 -3.02
C THR A 282 5.37 0.39 -2.74
N PRO A 283 5.12 0.79 -1.47
CA PRO A 283 4.79 2.17 -1.13
C PRO A 283 5.89 3.20 -1.45
N MET A 284 7.15 2.76 -1.46
CA MET A 284 8.29 3.62 -1.82
C MET A 284 8.36 3.85 -3.34
N LEU A 285 8.12 2.80 -4.13
CA LEU A 285 8.25 2.86 -5.58
C LEU A 285 7.06 3.56 -6.24
N ASN A 286 5.88 3.56 -5.62
CA ASN A 286 4.68 4.21 -6.12
C ASN A 286 4.92 5.70 -6.47
N PRO A 287 5.36 6.58 -5.55
CA PRO A 287 5.71 7.96 -5.88
C PRO A 287 6.81 8.07 -6.92
N LEU A 288 7.86 7.26 -6.85
CA LEU A 288 9.00 7.38 -7.78
C LEU A 288 8.57 7.06 -9.22
N ILE A 289 7.75 6.03 -9.41
CA ILE A 289 7.23 5.61 -10.71
C ILE A 289 6.28 6.64 -11.31
N TYR A 290 5.41 7.24 -10.49
CA TYR A 290 4.46 8.26 -10.95
C TYR A 290 5.06 9.66 -11.06
N SER A 291 6.02 10.04 -10.20
CA SER A 291 6.57 11.40 -10.11
C SER A 291 7.76 11.62 -11.05
N LEU A 292 8.74 10.72 -11.07
CA LEU A 292 10.00 10.93 -11.80
C LEU A 292 9.86 10.84 -13.32
N ARG A 293 8.70 10.37 -13.82
CA ARG A 293 8.42 10.26 -15.26
C ARG A 293 7.27 11.14 -15.73
N ASN A 294 6.54 11.77 -14.82
CA ASN A 294 5.45 12.65 -15.20
C ASN A 294 5.96 14.07 -15.36
N LYS A 295 5.96 14.56 -16.60
CA LYS A 295 6.44 15.91 -16.94
C LYS A 295 5.71 17.00 -16.17
N ASP A 296 4.44 16.80 -15.84
CA ASP A 296 3.62 17.76 -15.11
C ASP A 296 4.04 17.81 -13.63
N VAL A 297 4.33 16.65 -13.03
CA VAL A 297 4.88 16.55 -11.66
C VAL A 297 6.29 17.14 -11.59
N ILE A 298 7.14 16.85 -12.58
CA ILE A 298 8.50 17.44 -12.68
C ILE A 298 8.43 18.96 -12.87
N ALA A 299 7.51 19.46 -13.69
CA ALA A 299 7.32 20.89 -13.89
C ALA A 299 6.83 21.58 -12.61
N ALA A 300 5.87 20.97 -11.91
CA ALA A 300 5.38 21.44 -10.63
C ALA A 300 6.47 21.42 -9.54
N MET A 301 7.30 20.37 -9.49
CA MET A 301 8.47 20.28 -8.61
C MET A 301 9.50 21.38 -8.92
N LYS A 302 9.80 21.64 -10.21
CA LYS A 302 10.68 22.74 -10.61
C LYS A 302 10.13 24.10 -10.19
N SER A 303 8.82 24.30 -10.32
CA SER A 303 8.15 25.54 -9.91
C SER A 303 8.24 25.75 -8.40
N ILE A 304 8.00 24.71 -7.56
CA ILE A 304 8.19 24.80 -6.11
C ILE A 304 9.67 25.06 -5.77
N PHE A 305 10.60 24.35 -6.40
CA PHE A 305 12.02 24.55 -6.17
C PHE A 305 12.43 26.00 -6.49
N ILE A 306 11.98 26.55 -7.62
CA ILE A 306 12.25 27.95 -7.99
C ILE A 306 11.64 28.92 -6.97
N THR A 307 10.41 28.67 -6.51
CA THR A 307 9.72 29.54 -5.54
C THR A 307 10.33 29.46 -4.13
N CYS A 308 10.73 28.27 -3.66
CA CYS A 308 11.39 28.09 -2.37
C CYS A 308 12.83 28.64 -2.35
N PHE A 309 13.56 28.55 -3.46
CA PHE A 309 14.93 29.11 -3.57
C PHE A 309 14.96 30.59 -3.97
N LYS A 310 13.84 31.14 -4.46
CA LYS A 310 13.62 32.59 -4.60
C LYS A 310 12.84 33.14 -3.39
N LEU A 311 13.44 33.10 -2.21
CA LEU A 311 13.06 34.07 -1.16
C LEU A 311 13.33 35.48 -1.68
N PRO A 312 12.41 36.44 -1.54
CA PRO A 312 12.64 37.80 -2.02
C PRO A 312 13.78 38.43 -1.23
N LYS A 313 14.76 39.02 -1.94
CA LYS A 313 15.61 40.06 -1.37
C LYS A 313 14.69 41.06 -0.70
N VAL A 314 14.70 41.11 0.64
CA VAL A 314 14.07 42.16 1.43
C VAL A 314 14.55 43.49 0.85
N HIS A 315 13.67 44.21 0.15
CA HIS A 315 13.89 45.60 -0.17
C HIS A 315 13.82 46.34 1.16
N MET A 316 15.00 46.62 1.72
CA MET A 316 15.15 47.53 2.83
C MET A 316 14.74 48.91 2.31
N HIS A 317 13.52 49.33 2.65
CA HIS A 317 13.06 50.70 2.42
C HIS A 317 14.07 51.64 3.08
N ALA A 318 14.78 52.43 2.27
CA ALA A 318 15.45 53.62 2.74
C ALA A 318 14.36 54.62 3.17
N THR A 319 14.18 54.76 4.48
CA THR A 319 13.54 55.93 5.07
C THR A 319 14.49 57.12 4.93
N GLN A 320 13.94 58.21 4.38
CA GLN A 320 14.40 59.61 4.30
C GLN A 320 15.76 59.96 4.94
#